data_AF-A0A9P8ZKR0-F1
#
_entry.id   AF-A0A9P8ZKR0-F1
#
_cell.length_a   1.000
_cell.length_b   1.000
_cell.length_c   1.000
_cell.angle_alpha   90.00
_cell.angle_beta   90.00
_cell.angle_gamma   90.00
#
_symmetry.space_group_name_H-M   'P 1'
#
loop_
_entity.id
_entity.type
_entity.pdbx_description
1 polymer ?
#
loop_
_entity_poly.entity_id
_entity_poly.type
_entity_poly.pdbx_seq_one_letter_code
_entity_poly.pdbx_strand_id
1 'polypeptide(L)'
;MTTVDSWDQSVRTSTFNFVYEDSTVWLRIGNERFKVSRRRLCTASPVFATMFELLKDKEAIVILHNNVHEFKDFLWYLHVSHTDFKEYNAKCAPKKRYHRALNIASIAHFYQATAITEWAVSELFELRPSCGALDLETLKKMHEFASRYGDRPDFLPWVQEYWCDQVDESEDPVGWLVAAKEVRNTYLQAYAYFYVLRKSNSVLRDDNRLTMLDRMRLHMGAANLQRHGLEGYKCDSTMWDGHTPAYIPPSRRNTYTGDVCDPRSWLPRTNTPLRKLYDGVSLWNMFTRSPMGLDLPDGTEISIPASSSS
;
A
#
# COMPACT_ATOMS: atom_id res chain seq x y z
N MET A 1 -28.23 -21.26 -3.31
CA MET A 1 -27.57 -21.51 -4.62
C MET A 1 -26.36 -20.59 -4.70
N THR A 2 -25.17 -21.11 -4.39
CA THR A 2 -23.91 -20.41 -4.67
C THR A 2 -23.73 -20.38 -6.18
N THR A 3 -23.86 -19.22 -6.80
CA THR A 3 -23.39 -19.00 -8.17
C THR A 3 -21.92 -19.36 -8.17
N VAL A 4 -21.56 -20.48 -8.81
CA VAL A 4 -20.17 -20.79 -9.11
C VAL A 4 -19.65 -19.62 -9.91
N ASP A 5 -18.69 -18.88 -9.35
CA ASP A 5 -18.09 -17.73 -10.02
C ASP A 5 -17.60 -18.19 -11.39
N SER A 6 -18.11 -17.57 -12.47
CA SER A 6 -17.72 -17.95 -13.85
C SER A 6 -16.21 -17.88 -14.09
N TRP A 7 -15.50 -17.19 -13.18
CA TRP A 7 -14.05 -17.10 -13.12
C TRP A 7 -13.34 -18.41 -12.80
N ASP A 8 -13.77 -19.17 -11.78
CA ASP A 8 -13.17 -20.47 -11.48
C ASP A 8 -13.40 -21.45 -12.65
N GLN A 9 -14.51 -21.28 -13.37
CA GLN A 9 -14.79 -22.04 -14.58
C GLN A 9 -13.86 -21.67 -15.73
N SER A 10 -13.51 -20.38 -15.91
CA SER A 10 -12.54 -19.96 -16.93
C SER A 10 -11.16 -20.56 -16.68
N VAL A 11 -10.60 -20.43 -15.48
CA VAL A 11 -9.26 -20.99 -15.16
C VAL A 11 -9.26 -22.50 -15.29
N ARG A 12 -10.30 -23.19 -14.80
CA ARG A 12 -10.43 -24.65 -14.96
C ARG A 12 -10.54 -25.04 -16.44
N THR A 13 -11.34 -24.33 -17.22
CA THR A 13 -11.46 -24.60 -18.67
C THR A 13 -10.12 -24.41 -19.38
N SER A 14 -9.37 -23.35 -19.02
CA SER A 14 -8.06 -23.04 -19.59
C SER A 14 -6.94 -24.01 -19.20
N THR A 15 -7.09 -24.77 -18.10
CA THR A 15 -6.03 -25.66 -17.58
C THR A 15 -6.35 -27.15 -17.70
N PHE A 16 -7.63 -27.56 -17.62
CA PHE A 16 -8.02 -28.97 -17.64
C PHE A 16 -8.49 -29.50 -18.99
N ASN A 17 -9.05 -28.64 -19.87
CA ASN A 17 -9.62 -29.11 -21.15
C ASN A 17 -8.65 -29.05 -22.33
N PHE A 18 -7.39 -28.63 -22.10
CA PHE A 18 -6.38 -28.65 -23.13
C PHE A 18 -5.66 -30.00 -23.16
N VAL A 19 -5.74 -30.68 -24.30
CA VAL A 19 -4.82 -31.78 -24.61
C VAL A 19 -3.49 -31.13 -24.99
N TYR A 20 -2.56 -31.11 -24.05
CA TYR A 20 -1.19 -30.68 -24.35
C TYR A 20 -0.49 -31.83 -25.06
N GLU A 21 0.00 -31.58 -26.28
CA GLU A 21 0.96 -32.48 -26.93
C GLU A 21 2.31 -32.46 -26.21
N ASP A 22 2.59 -31.40 -25.46
CA ASP A 22 3.78 -31.21 -24.65
C ASP A 22 3.65 -31.86 -23.26
N SER A 23 4.79 -32.19 -22.64
CA SER A 23 4.85 -32.69 -21.27
C SER A 23 4.10 -31.77 -20.28
N THR A 24 3.33 -32.39 -19.37
CA THR A 24 2.57 -31.69 -18.33
C THR A 24 3.21 -31.88 -16.96
N VAL A 25 3.06 -30.88 -16.09
CA VAL A 25 3.52 -30.92 -14.70
C VAL A 25 2.35 -30.64 -13.77
N TRP A 26 2.35 -31.28 -12.59
CA TRP A 26 1.40 -30.99 -11.53
C TRP A 26 2.02 -30.00 -10.55
N LEU A 27 1.40 -28.83 -10.41
CA LEU A 27 1.72 -27.85 -9.39
C LEU A 27 0.74 -27.97 -8.22
N ARG A 28 1.22 -27.90 -6.98
CA ARG A 28 0.40 -27.79 -5.77
C ARG A 28 0.67 -26.47 -5.09
N ILE A 29 -0.36 -25.67 -4.90
CA ILE A 29 -0.28 -24.34 -4.29
C ILE A 29 -1.34 -24.27 -3.21
N GLY A 30 -0.90 -24.16 -1.95
CA GLY A 30 -1.78 -24.44 -0.81
C GLY A 30 -2.44 -25.82 -0.94
N ASN A 31 -3.77 -25.84 -0.98
CA ASN A 31 -4.59 -27.05 -1.12
C ASN A 31 -5.03 -27.33 -2.56
N GLU A 32 -4.71 -26.46 -3.51
CA GLU A 32 -5.12 -26.60 -4.92
C GLU A 32 -4.05 -27.28 -5.75
N ARG A 33 -4.49 -28.04 -6.78
CA ARG A 33 -3.62 -28.71 -7.75
C ARG A 33 -3.94 -28.22 -9.15
N PHE A 34 -2.90 -27.89 -9.90
CA PHE A 34 -2.98 -27.41 -11.27
C PHE A 34 -2.19 -28.34 -12.18
N LYS A 35 -2.80 -28.79 -13.28
CA LYS A 35 -2.08 -29.46 -14.35
C LYS A 35 -1.72 -28.42 -15.41
N VAL A 36 -0.43 -28.22 -15.65
CA VAL A 36 0.07 -27.11 -16.47
C VAL A 36 1.06 -27.64 -17.51
N SER A 37 1.12 -27.00 -18.67
CA SER A 37 2.16 -27.30 -19.67
C SER A 37 3.54 -26.92 -19.15
N ARG A 38 4.45 -27.89 -19.08
CA ARG A 38 5.86 -27.68 -18.67
C ARG A 38 6.54 -26.67 -19.59
N ARG A 39 6.34 -26.83 -20.90
CA ARG A 39 6.93 -25.97 -21.93
C ARG A 39 6.55 -24.51 -21.74
N ARG A 40 5.26 -24.20 -21.54
CA ARG A 40 4.80 -22.80 -21.36
C ARG A 40 5.44 -22.15 -20.14
N LEU A 41 5.52 -22.86 -19.02
CA LEU A 41 6.18 -22.37 -17.81
C LEU A 41 7.68 -22.13 -18.03
N CYS A 42 8.39 -23.08 -18.66
CA CYS A 42 9.81 -22.92 -18.98
C CYS A 42 10.06 -21.75 -19.93
N THR A 43 9.21 -21.56 -20.94
CA THR A 43 9.32 -20.44 -21.89
C THR A 43 9.06 -19.11 -21.21
N ALA A 44 8.12 -19.06 -20.27
CA ALA A 44 7.79 -17.84 -19.53
C ALA A 44 8.84 -17.47 -18.48
N SER A 45 9.49 -18.45 -17.85
CA SER A 45 10.35 -18.24 -16.69
C SER A 45 11.56 -19.18 -16.69
N PRO A 46 12.78 -18.63 -16.57
CA PRO A 46 13.99 -19.43 -16.41
C PRO A 46 14.00 -20.22 -15.10
N VAL A 47 13.38 -19.68 -14.03
CA VAL A 47 13.26 -20.37 -12.73
C VAL A 47 12.52 -21.70 -12.89
N PHE A 48 11.41 -21.72 -13.64
CA PHE A 48 10.71 -22.97 -13.91
C PHE A 48 11.53 -23.91 -14.80
N ALA A 49 12.26 -23.39 -15.79
CA ALA A 49 13.14 -24.21 -16.61
C ALA A 49 14.19 -24.94 -15.77
N THR A 50 14.94 -24.21 -14.94
CA THR A 50 15.94 -24.78 -14.03
C THR A 50 15.30 -25.73 -13.00
N MET A 51 14.17 -25.34 -12.39
CA MET A 51 13.45 -26.17 -11.43
C MET A 51 13.07 -27.53 -12.02
N PHE A 52 12.57 -27.55 -13.25
CA PHE A 52 12.16 -28.80 -13.88
C PHE A 52 13.33 -29.62 -14.44
N GLU A 53 14.44 -29.00 -14.83
CA GLU A 53 15.67 -29.71 -15.21
C GLU A 53 16.18 -30.59 -14.05
N LEU A 54 16.12 -30.06 -12.82
CA LEU A 54 16.52 -30.78 -11.61
C LEU A 54 15.64 -32.00 -11.28
N LEU A 55 14.40 -32.05 -11.76
CA LEU A 55 13.46 -33.14 -11.47
C LEU A 55 13.67 -34.40 -12.33
N LYS A 56 14.52 -34.34 -13.39
CA LYS A 56 14.93 -35.48 -14.23
C LYS A 56 13.78 -36.43 -14.61
N ASP A 57 12.68 -35.85 -15.08
CA ASP A 57 11.48 -36.55 -15.61
C ASP A 57 10.72 -37.47 -14.64
N LYS A 58 10.95 -37.33 -13.33
CA LYS A 58 10.03 -37.93 -12.36
C LYS A 58 8.69 -37.20 -12.43
N GLU A 59 7.59 -37.94 -12.47
CA GLU A 59 6.23 -37.41 -12.26
C GLU A 59 6.10 -36.88 -10.82
N ALA A 60 6.72 -35.74 -10.54
CA ALA A 60 6.72 -35.10 -9.25
C ALA A 60 5.67 -33.99 -9.22
N ILE A 61 4.92 -33.92 -8.12
CA ILE A 61 4.09 -32.76 -7.82
C ILE A 61 5.00 -31.67 -7.26
N VAL A 62 5.11 -30.55 -7.95
CA VAL A 62 5.89 -29.40 -7.51
C VAL A 62 5.06 -28.57 -6.54
N ILE A 63 5.54 -28.41 -5.31
CA ILE A 63 4.85 -27.63 -4.28
C ILE A 63 5.38 -26.19 -4.33
N LEU A 64 4.48 -25.23 -4.53
CA LEU A 64 4.79 -23.80 -4.52
C LEU A 64 4.08 -23.12 -3.34
N HIS A 65 4.73 -22.12 -2.74
CA HIS A 65 4.28 -21.43 -1.53
C HIS A 65 3.64 -20.05 -1.82
N ASN A 66 3.13 -19.82 -3.03
CA ASN A 66 2.48 -18.57 -3.39
C ASN A 66 1.03 -18.50 -2.90
N ASN A 67 0.45 -17.30 -2.92
CA ASN A 67 -0.98 -17.12 -2.81
C ASN A 67 -1.68 -17.77 -4.03
N VAL A 68 -2.65 -18.65 -3.77
CA VAL A 68 -3.39 -19.38 -4.80
C VAL A 68 -4.10 -18.47 -5.80
N HIS A 69 -4.75 -17.40 -5.33
CA HIS A 69 -5.54 -16.52 -6.19
C HIS A 69 -4.64 -15.72 -7.14
N GLU A 70 -3.51 -15.24 -6.64
CA GLU A 70 -2.54 -14.51 -7.45
C GLU A 70 -1.91 -15.41 -8.51
N PHE A 71 -1.59 -16.64 -8.13
CA PHE A 71 -1.01 -17.60 -9.05
C PHE A 71 -2.02 -18.06 -10.12
N LYS A 72 -3.31 -18.14 -9.79
CA LYS A 72 -4.37 -18.40 -10.77
C LYS A 72 -4.41 -17.32 -11.86
N ASP A 73 -4.27 -16.04 -11.50
CA ASP A 73 -4.20 -14.95 -12.48
C ASP A 73 -2.97 -15.06 -13.38
N PHE A 74 -1.81 -15.44 -12.82
CA PHE A 74 -0.61 -15.72 -13.60
C PHE A 74 -0.78 -16.91 -14.56
N LEU A 75 -1.36 -18.03 -14.10
CA LEU A 75 -1.67 -19.17 -14.96
C LEU A 75 -2.68 -18.82 -16.05
N TRP A 76 -3.71 -18.04 -15.71
CA TRP A 76 -4.67 -17.54 -16.70
C TRP A 76 -3.94 -16.78 -17.81
N TYR A 77 -3.00 -15.89 -17.47
CA TYR A 77 -2.21 -15.16 -18.46
C TYR A 77 -1.37 -16.08 -19.38
N LEU A 78 -0.77 -17.15 -18.84
CA LEU A 78 -0.01 -18.11 -19.65
C LEU A 78 -0.89 -18.96 -20.59
N HIS A 79 -2.19 -19.06 -20.30
CA HIS A 79 -3.10 -19.95 -21.00
C HIS A 79 -4.12 -19.25 -21.89
N VAL A 80 -4.46 -18.01 -21.58
CA VAL A 80 -5.47 -17.24 -22.30
C VAL A 80 -5.05 -17.04 -23.75
N SER A 81 -6.00 -17.22 -24.68
CA SER A 81 -5.76 -16.86 -26.07
C SER A 81 -5.77 -15.34 -26.23
N HIS A 82 -5.14 -14.82 -27.29
CA HIS A 82 -5.19 -13.38 -27.58
C HIS A 82 -6.63 -12.84 -27.70
N THR A 83 -7.54 -13.64 -28.27
CA THR A 83 -8.95 -13.29 -28.41
C THR A 83 -9.64 -13.20 -27.06
N ASP A 84 -9.48 -14.22 -26.20
CA ASP A 84 -10.08 -14.25 -24.85
C ASP A 84 -9.50 -13.14 -23.98
N PHE A 85 -8.22 -12.82 -24.15
CA PHE A 85 -7.56 -11.72 -23.44
C PHE A 85 -8.19 -10.37 -23.80
N LYS A 86 -8.39 -10.10 -25.10
CA LYS A 86 -9.08 -8.89 -25.59
C LYS A 86 -10.52 -8.83 -25.11
N GLU A 87 -11.23 -9.95 -25.19
CA GLU A 87 -12.62 -10.04 -24.74
C GLU A 87 -12.73 -9.77 -23.23
N TYR A 88 -11.84 -10.34 -22.43
CA TYR A 88 -11.75 -10.06 -21.00
C TYR A 88 -11.50 -8.57 -20.75
N ASN A 89 -10.53 -7.97 -21.43
CA ASN A 89 -10.22 -6.55 -21.25
C ASN A 89 -11.37 -5.62 -21.65
N ALA A 90 -12.17 -6.00 -22.65
CA ALA A 90 -13.33 -5.24 -23.09
C ALA A 90 -14.52 -5.34 -22.10
N LYS A 91 -14.72 -6.50 -21.49
CA LYS A 91 -15.87 -6.77 -20.59
C LYS A 91 -15.59 -6.47 -19.12
N CYS A 92 -14.33 -6.54 -18.70
CA CYS A 92 -13.98 -6.48 -17.30
C CYS A 92 -13.82 -5.04 -16.79
N ALA A 93 -14.33 -4.78 -15.59
CA ALA A 93 -14.18 -3.48 -14.95
C ALA A 93 -12.69 -3.10 -14.76
N PRO A 94 -12.31 -1.83 -14.94
CA PRO A 94 -10.92 -1.37 -14.80
C PRO A 94 -10.24 -1.82 -13.50
N LYS A 95 -10.95 -1.71 -12.37
CA LYS A 95 -10.45 -2.17 -11.07
C LYS A 95 -10.08 -3.65 -11.05
N LYS A 96 -10.93 -4.52 -11.59
CA LYS A 96 -10.64 -5.96 -11.67
C LYS A 96 -9.46 -6.26 -12.60
N ARG A 97 -9.33 -5.52 -13.72
CA ARG A 97 -8.15 -5.61 -14.59
C ARG A 97 -6.88 -5.21 -13.84
N TYR A 98 -6.95 -4.15 -13.03
CA TYR A 98 -5.84 -3.66 -12.22
C TYR A 98 -5.35 -4.70 -11.22
N HIS A 99 -6.25 -5.29 -10.42
CA HIS A 99 -5.87 -6.36 -9.48
C HIS A 99 -5.22 -7.53 -10.21
N ARG A 100 -5.78 -7.96 -11.35
CA ARG A 100 -5.20 -9.06 -12.12
C ARG A 100 -3.80 -8.71 -12.63
N ALA A 101 -3.61 -7.52 -13.21
CA ALA A 101 -2.31 -7.08 -13.68
C ALA A 101 -1.29 -7.04 -12.53
N LEU A 102 -1.68 -6.55 -11.34
CA LEU A 102 -0.82 -6.53 -10.15
C LEU A 102 -0.47 -7.94 -9.67
N ASN A 103 -1.43 -8.87 -9.67
CA ASN A 103 -1.22 -10.28 -9.33
C ASN A 103 -0.25 -10.95 -10.31
N ILE A 104 -0.46 -10.75 -11.62
CA ILE A 104 0.43 -11.27 -12.66
C ILE A 104 1.84 -10.70 -12.49
N ALA A 105 1.98 -9.38 -12.33
CA ALA A 105 3.28 -8.73 -12.15
C ALA A 105 4.04 -9.28 -10.92
N SER A 106 3.33 -9.44 -9.80
CA SER A 106 3.92 -9.94 -8.55
C SER A 106 4.45 -11.37 -8.69
N ILE A 107 3.66 -12.28 -9.27
CA ILE A 107 4.07 -13.68 -9.48
C ILE A 107 5.13 -13.78 -10.57
N ALA A 108 4.98 -13.06 -11.68
CA ALA A 108 5.93 -13.05 -12.77
C ALA A 108 7.32 -12.59 -12.29
N HIS A 109 7.39 -11.51 -11.50
CA HIS A 109 8.63 -11.03 -10.93
C HIS A 109 9.29 -12.07 -10.01
N PHE A 110 8.49 -12.70 -9.13
CA PHE A 110 8.98 -13.75 -8.23
C PHE A 110 9.65 -14.91 -8.97
N TYR A 111 9.11 -15.28 -10.13
CA TYR A 111 9.65 -16.34 -11.00
C TYR A 111 10.57 -15.82 -12.11
N GLN A 112 11.02 -14.57 -12.06
CA GLN A 112 11.91 -13.96 -13.08
C GLN A 112 11.35 -14.05 -14.51
N ALA A 113 10.04 -13.98 -14.67
CA ALA A 113 9.38 -13.84 -15.96
C ALA A 113 9.35 -12.35 -16.36
N THR A 114 10.53 -11.79 -16.66
CA THR A 114 10.75 -10.34 -16.83
C THR A 114 9.81 -9.72 -17.86
N ALA A 115 9.70 -10.29 -19.06
CA ALA A 115 8.83 -9.77 -20.11
C ALA A 115 7.35 -9.70 -19.70
N ILE A 116 6.87 -10.69 -18.93
CA ILE A 116 5.50 -10.71 -18.41
C ILE A 116 5.33 -9.65 -17.32
N THR A 117 6.35 -9.49 -16.47
CA THR A 117 6.36 -8.48 -15.40
C THR A 117 6.30 -7.08 -15.99
N GLU A 118 7.14 -6.76 -16.98
CA GLU A 118 7.17 -5.46 -17.65
C GLU A 118 5.86 -5.13 -18.36
N TRP A 119 5.29 -6.13 -19.06
CA TRP A 119 3.97 -6.00 -19.67
C TRP A 119 2.89 -5.67 -18.63
N ALA A 120 2.84 -6.45 -17.54
CA ALA A 120 1.83 -6.27 -16.50
C ALA A 120 1.99 -4.92 -15.78
N VAL A 121 3.22 -4.48 -15.52
CA VAL A 121 3.52 -3.16 -14.97
C VAL A 121 3.05 -2.06 -15.93
N SER A 122 3.29 -2.21 -17.23
CA SER A 122 2.84 -1.23 -18.23
C SER A 122 1.32 -1.10 -18.26
N GLU A 123 0.59 -2.21 -18.15
CA GLU A 123 -0.87 -2.19 -18.00
C GLU A 123 -1.33 -1.47 -16.72
N LEU A 124 -0.61 -1.57 -15.60
CA LEU A 124 -0.94 -0.81 -14.38
C LEU A 124 -0.83 0.70 -14.60
N PHE A 125 0.15 1.16 -15.39
CA PHE A 125 0.27 2.57 -15.76
C PHE A 125 -0.90 3.03 -16.65
N GLU A 126 -1.27 2.22 -17.65
CA GLU A 126 -2.37 2.53 -18.56
C GLU A 126 -3.73 2.55 -17.86
N LEU A 127 -3.92 1.69 -16.85
CA LEU A 127 -5.18 1.59 -16.12
C LEU A 127 -5.39 2.68 -15.06
N ARG A 128 -4.33 3.38 -14.59
CA ARG A 128 -4.44 4.40 -13.52
C ARG A 128 -5.55 5.42 -13.76
N PRO A 129 -5.67 6.08 -14.94
CA PRO A 129 -6.69 7.10 -15.16
C PRO A 129 -8.12 6.58 -15.06
N SER A 130 -8.34 5.28 -15.30
CA SER A 130 -9.66 4.67 -15.41
C SER A 130 -10.07 3.84 -14.19
N CYS A 131 -9.14 3.60 -13.25
CA CYS A 131 -9.36 2.67 -12.14
C CYS A 131 -10.25 3.23 -11.02
N GLY A 132 -10.42 4.56 -10.97
CA GLY A 132 -11.03 5.24 -9.82
C GLY A 132 -10.20 5.04 -8.55
N ALA A 133 -10.86 5.03 -7.39
CA ALA A 133 -10.20 4.77 -6.11
C ALA A 133 -9.93 3.28 -5.90
N LEU A 134 -8.67 2.93 -5.64
CA LEU A 134 -8.27 1.59 -5.22
C LEU A 134 -8.54 1.40 -3.73
N ASP A 135 -8.85 0.17 -3.33
CA ASP A 135 -8.90 -0.16 -1.90
C ASP A 135 -7.48 -0.18 -1.30
N LEU A 136 -7.43 0.03 0.00
CA LEU A 136 -6.20 0.17 0.76
C LEU A 136 -5.30 -1.07 0.68
N GLU A 137 -5.90 -2.27 0.69
CA GLU A 137 -5.15 -3.53 0.58
C GLU A 137 -4.45 -3.67 -0.77
N THR A 138 -5.11 -3.25 -1.86
CA THR A 138 -4.51 -3.24 -3.18
C THR A 138 -3.33 -2.28 -3.28
N LEU A 139 -3.45 -1.11 -2.66
CA LEU A 139 -2.37 -0.13 -2.64
C LEU A 139 -1.19 -0.61 -1.80
N LYS A 140 -1.45 -1.25 -0.64
CA LYS A 140 -0.41 -1.89 0.17
C LYS A 140 0.37 -2.91 -0.65
N LYS A 141 -0.36 -3.83 -1.27
CA LYS A 141 0.23 -4.84 -2.14
C LYS A 141 1.03 -4.23 -3.29
N MET A 142 0.49 -3.18 -3.92
CA MET A 142 1.16 -2.48 -5.00
C MET A 142 2.48 -1.84 -4.54
N HIS A 143 2.48 -1.22 -3.35
CA HIS A 143 3.68 -0.64 -2.76
C HIS A 143 4.73 -1.70 -2.41
N GLU A 144 4.31 -2.81 -1.80
CA GLU A 144 5.20 -3.94 -1.50
C GLU A 144 5.82 -4.55 -2.76
N PHE A 145 5.04 -4.65 -3.84
CA PHE A 145 5.53 -5.09 -5.13
C PHE A 145 6.52 -4.08 -5.72
N ALA A 146 6.16 -2.79 -5.79
CA ALA A 146 7.01 -1.75 -6.35
C ALA A 146 8.34 -1.59 -5.59
N SER A 147 8.32 -1.76 -4.26
CA SER A 147 9.52 -1.71 -3.42
C SER A 147 10.51 -2.85 -3.69
N ARG A 148 10.02 -4.00 -4.19
CA ARG A 148 10.85 -5.16 -4.55
C ARG A 148 11.26 -5.16 -6.02
N TYR A 149 10.41 -4.63 -6.90
CA TYR A 149 10.57 -4.76 -8.34
C TYR A 149 11.92 -4.21 -8.84
N GLY A 150 12.30 -3.00 -8.43
CA GLY A 150 13.63 -2.41 -8.66
C GLY A 150 14.00 -2.08 -10.12
N ASP A 151 13.55 -2.86 -11.09
CA ASP A 151 13.90 -2.78 -12.51
C ASP A 151 13.36 -1.51 -13.19
N ARG A 152 12.33 -0.89 -12.60
CA ARG A 152 11.69 0.32 -13.12
C ARG A 152 11.67 1.40 -12.02
N PRO A 153 12.67 2.30 -11.97
CA PRO A 153 12.88 3.21 -10.85
C PRO A 153 11.78 4.29 -10.70
N ASP A 154 11.00 4.53 -11.74
CA ASP A 154 9.83 5.43 -11.74
C ASP A 154 8.59 4.78 -11.09
N PHE A 155 8.54 3.45 -10.95
CA PHE A 155 7.34 2.76 -10.51
C PHE A 155 7.02 2.99 -9.03
N LEU A 156 8.00 2.86 -8.13
CA LEU A 156 7.77 3.11 -6.70
C LEU A 156 7.37 4.57 -6.40
N PRO A 157 8.06 5.60 -6.94
CA PRO A 157 7.60 6.99 -6.82
C PRO A 157 6.18 7.20 -7.35
N TRP A 158 5.82 6.58 -8.47
CA TRP A 158 4.48 6.65 -9.03
C TRP A 158 3.42 6.03 -8.11
N VAL A 159 3.72 4.87 -7.49
CA VAL A 159 2.84 4.23 -6.51
C VAL A 159 2.65 5.12 -5.29
N GLN A 160 3.74 5.73 -4.80
CA GLN A 160 3.69 6.64 -3.65
C GLN A 160 2.89 7.90 -3.96
N GLU A 161 3.04 8.48 -5.14
CA GLU A 161 2.25 9.62 -5.58
C GLU A 161 0.75 9.27 -5.63
N TYR A 162 0.42 8.15 -6.26
CA TYR A 162 -0.95 7.70 -6.36
C TYR A 162 -1.56 7.39 -4.99
N TRP A 163 -0.80 6.78 -4.07
CA TRP A 163 -1.22 6.62 -2.67
C TRP A 163 -1.57 7.98 -2.05
N CYS A 164 -0.68 8.97 -2.17
CA CYS A 164 -0.94 10.30 -1.63
C CYS A 164 -2.17 10.97 -2.25
N ASP A 165 -2.50 10.71 -3.53
CA ASP A 165 -3.73 11.22 -4.16
C ASP A 165 -4.95 10.66 -3.44
N GLN A 166 -4.93 9.36 -3.17
CA GLN A 166 -6.03 8.65 -2.51
C GLN A 166 -6.21 9.06 -1.04
N VAL A 167 -5.12 9.37 -0.31
CA VAL A 167 -5.21 9.86 1.07
C VAL A 167 -5.90 11.22 1.14
N ASP A 168 -5.64 12.14 0.20
CA ASP A 168 -6.26 13.48 0.18
C ASP A 168 -7.78 13.40 0.02
N GLU A 169 -8.22 12.50 -0.85
CA GLU A 169 -9.63 12.25 -1.16
C GLU A 169 -10.34 11.42 -0.09
N SER A 170 -9.60 10.82 0.85
CA SER A 170 -10.18 9.90 1.81
C SER A 170 -10.92 10.58 2.97
N GLU A 171 -11.99 9.92 3.43
CA GLU A 171 -12.70 10.25 4.66
C GLU A 171 -12.00 9.69 5.91
N ASP A 172 -11.15 8.67 5.78
CA ASP A 172 -10.47 7.98 6.89
C ASP A 172 -8.94 8.06 6.80
N PRO A 173 -8.32 9.23 7.04
CA PRO A 173 -6.86 9.38 6.95
C PRO A 173 -6.09 8.53 7.99
N VAL A 174 -6.72 8.14 9.10
CA VAL A 174 -6.09 7.32 10.14
C VAL A 174 -5.93 5.89 9.63
N GLY A 175 -6.90 5.34 8.90
CA GLY A 175 -6.76 4.05 8.21
C GLY A 175 -5.54 4.04 7.27
N TRP A 176 -5.33 5.12 6.52
CA TRP A 176 -4.15 5.26 5.66
C TRP A 176 -2.84 5.36 6.42
N LEU A 177 -2.83 6.02 7.58
CA LEU A 177 -1.66 6.07 8.45
C LEU A 177 -1.28 4.67 8.97
N VAL A 178 -2.28 3.88 9.40
CA VAL A 178 -2.06 2.49 9.83
C VAL A 178 -1.46 1.68 8.70
N ALA A 179 -2.03 1.74 7.49
CA ALA A 179 -1.49 1.03 6.33
C ALA A 179 -0.08 1.50 5.94
N ALA A 180 0.21 2.80 6.02
CA ALA A 180 1.55 3.34 5.76
C ALA A 180 2.61 2.82 6.76
N LYS A 181 2.20 2.57 8.01
CA LYS A 181 3.05 1.94 9.04
C LYS A 181 3.29 0.46 8.75
N GLU A 182 2.27 -0.26 8.29
CA GLU A 182 2.39 -1.67 7.91
C GLU A 182 3.41 -1.89 6.78
N VAL A 183 3.38 -1.03 5.75
CA VAL A 183 4.36 -1.08 4.65
C VAL A 183 5.71 -0.44 5.01
N ARG A 184 5.86 0.04 6.25
CA ARG A 184 7.09 0.62 6.82
C ARG A 184 7.72 1.73 5.96
N ASN A 185 6.88 2.53 5.31
CA ASN A 185 7.35 3.60 4.43
C ASN A 185 7.20 4.97 5.11
N THR A 186 8.32 5.57 5.51
CA THR A 186 8.35 6.86 6.22
C THR A 186 7.82 8.02 5.38
N TYR A 187 8.02 8.00 4.06
CA TYR A 187 7.43 8.98 3.14
C TYR A 187 5.90 8.92 3.21
N LEU A 188 5.29 7.75 3.07
CA LEU A 188 3.84 7.58 3.15
C LEU A 188 3.30 7.91 4.55
N GLN A 189 4.02 7.55 5.61
CA GLN A 189 3.64 7.91 6.98
C GLN A 189 3.63 9.43 7.18
N ALA A 190 4.64 10.16 6.69
CA ALA A 190 4.71 11.62 6.78
C ALA A 190 3.49 12.28 6.11
N TYR A 191 3.14 11.82 4.91
CA TYR A 191 1.95 12.30 4.20
C TYR A 191 0.66 11.94 4.93
N ALA A 192 0.53 10.71 5.42
CA ALA A 192 -0.64 10.29 6.17
C ALA A 192 -0.81 11.13 7.46
N TYR A 193 0.26 11.35 8.25
CA TYR A 193 0.20 12.24 9.41
C TYR A 193 -0.23 13.66 9.04
N PHE A 194 0.29 14.19 7.94
CA PHE A 194 -0.11 15.50 7.45
C PHE A 194 -1.63 15.57 7.13
N TYR A 195 -2.18 14.57 6.45
CA TYR A 195 -3.61 14.53 6.14
C TYR A 195 -4.48 14.25 7.36
N VAL A 196 -3.97 13.48 8.33
CA VAL A 196 -4.60 13.30 9.64
C VAL A 196 -4.73 14.66 10.35
N LEU A 197 -3.69 15.49 10.36
CA LEU A 197 -3.75 16.86 10.92
C LEU A 197 -4.72 17.80 10.18
N ARG A 198 -4.93 17.59 8.89
CA ARG A 198 -5.85 18.41 8.08
C ARG A 198 -7.32 18.12 8.37
N LYS A 199 -7.66 16.92 8.86
CA LYS A 199 -9.03 16.55 9.24
C LYS A 199 -9.34 17.03 10.67
N SER A 200 -10.62 17.22 10.98
CA SER A 200 -11.05 17.92 12.20
C SER A 200 -10.59 17.26 13.50
N ASN A 201 -10.28 18.09 14.50
CA ASN A 201 -9.77 17.70 15.82
C ASN A 201 -10.59 16.62 16.56
N SER A 202 -11.91 16.57 16.36
CA SER A 202 -12.79 15.58 17.00
C SER A 202 -12.45 14.14 16.61
N VAL A 203 -12.07 13.91 15.35
CA VAL A 203 -11.73 12.57 14.83
C VAL A 203 -10.44 12.05 15.47
N LEU A 204 -9.51 12.94 15.76
CA LEU A 204 -8.17 12.58 16.22
C LEU A 204 -8.12 12.21 17.71
N ARG A 205 -8.97 12.84 18.52
CA ARG A 205 -8.94 12.65 19.98
C ARG A 205 -9.34 11.21 20.34
N ASP A 206 -10.44 10.73 19.75
CA ASP A 206 -11.10 9.51 20.19
C ASP A 206 -10.74 8.27 19.35
N ASP A 207 -9.93 8.42 18.29
CA ASP A 207 -9.53 7.28 17.44
C ASP A 207 -8.51 6.38 18.16
N ASN A 208 -8.96 5.19 18.52
CA ASN A 208 -8.17 4.19 19.24
C ASN A 208 -7.05 3.56 18.39
N ARG A 209 -7.04 3.76 17.07
CA ARG A 209 -5.97 3.28 16.17
C ARG A 209 -4.70 4.13 16.28
N LEU A 210 -4.81 5.36 16.81
CA LEU A 210 -3.68 6.25 17.05
C LEU A 210 -3.00 5.91 18.38
N THR A 211 -1.77 5.41 18.29
CA THR A 211 -0.92 5.16 19.46
C THR A 211 -0.48 6.46 20.14
N MET A 212 0.02 6.37 21.38
CA MET A 212 0.61 7.54 22.06
C MET A 212 1.76 8.17 21.25
N LEU A 213 2.56 7.34 20.57
CA LEU A 213 3.63 7.84 19.71
C LEU A 213 3.08 8.60 18.50
N ASP A 214 2.01 8.10 17.87
CA ASP A 214 1.36 8.79 16.74
C ASP A 214 0.83 10.16 17.17
N ARG A 215 0.23 10.23 18.36
CA ARG A 215 -0.29 11.44 18.98
C ARG A 215 0.82 12.47 19.26
N MET A 216 1.95 12.03 19.80
CA MET A 216 3.14 12.87 19.97
C MET A 216 3.67 13.40 18.64
N ARG A 217 3.78 12.55 17.61
CA ARG A 217 4.22 12.95 16.27
C ARG A 217 3.29 13.99 15.65
N LEU A 218 1.98 13.79 15.75
CA LEU A 218 0.97 14.76 15.29
C LEU A 218 1.13 16.11 15.98
N HIS A 219 1.35 16.11 17.30
CA HIS A 219 1.59 17.35 18.06
C HIS A 219 2.87 18.08 17.60
N MET A 220 3.98 17.36 17.44
CA MET A 220 5.23 17.92 16.93
C MET A 220 5.08 18.44 15.50
N GLY A 221 4.43 17.67 14.63
CA GLY A 221 4.13 18.04 13.25
C GLY A 221 3.33 19.33 13.17
N ALA A 222 2.26 19.47 13.97
CA ALA A 222 1.46 20.68 14.01
C ALA A 222 2.29 21.91 14.43
N ALA A 223 3.10 21.78 15.48
CA ALA A 223 3.97 22.87 15.95
C ALA A 223 5.01 23.26 14.90
N ASN A 224 5.63 22.28 14.23
CA ASN A 224 6.62 22.51 13.18
C ASN A 224 5.98 23.14 11.93
N LEU A 225 4.81 22.68 11.48
CA LEU A 225 4.09 23.29 10.35
C LEU A 225 3.72 24.75 10.63
N GLN A 226 3.25 25.05 11.86
CA GLN A 226 2.94 26.41 12.27
C GLN A 226 4.17 27.34 12.21
N ARG A 227 5.34 26.86 12.66
CA ARG A 227 6.60 27.63 12.59
C ARG A 227 7.04 27.93 11.16
N HIS A 228 6.66 27.09 10.20
CA HIS A 228 6.94 27.30 8.78
C HIS A 228 5.91 28.17 8.06
N GLY A 229 4.99 28.83 8.79
CA GLY A 229 4.02 29.76 8.22
C GLY A 229 2.87 29.07 7.47
N LEU A 230 2.70 27.76 7.67
CA LEU A 230 1.51 27.04 7.20
C LEU A 230 0.37 27.28 8.20
N GLU A 231 -0.16 28.50 8.19
CA GLU A 231 -1.28 28.91 9.04
C GLU A 231 -2.54 28.12 8.64
N GLY A 232 -3.23 27.54 9.62
CA GLY A 232 -4.40 26.66 9.40
C GLY A 232 -4.35 25.35 10.18
N TYR A 233 -3.16 24.91 10.59
CA TYR A 233 -2.96 23.68 11.38
C TYR A 233 -2.80 24.02 12.87
N LYS A 234 -3.83 24.60 13.51
CA LYS A 234 -3.81 24.77 14.97
C LYS A 234 -4.26 23.47 15.61
N CYS A 235 -3.31 22.71 16.14
CA CYS A 235 -3.60 21.70 17.15
C CYS A 235 -4.10 22.46 18.38
N ASP A 236 -5.38 22.32 18.71
CA ASP A 236 -5.92 22.87 19.94
C ASP A 236 -5.12 22.28 21.10
N SER A 237 -4.43 23.11 21.89
CA SER A 237 -3.61 22.62 22.99
C SER A 237 -4.42 21.80 23.99
N THR A 238 -5.73 22.06 24.08
CA THR A 238 -6.67 21.33 24.95
C THR A 238 -6.94 19.88 24.49
N MET A 239 -6.51 19.52 23.28
CA MET A 239 -6.66 18.18 22.70
C MET A 239 -5.91 17.10 23.49
N TRP A 240 -4.86 17.47 24.22
CA TRP A 240 -3.97 16.52 24.90
C TRP A 240 -4.06 16.54 26.42
N ASP A 241 -4.79 17.50 27.00
CA ASP A 241 -4.84 17.77 28.44
C ASP A 241 -5.47 16.65 29.30
N GLY A 242 -5.99 15.59 28.69
CA GLY A 242 -6.57 14.43 29.40
C GLY A 242 -5.65 13.21 29.57
N HIS A 243 -4.55 13.11 28.80
CA HIS A 243 -3.72 11.89 28.74
C HIS A 243 -2.20 12.12 28.65
N THR A 244 -1.74 13.37 28.71
CA THR A 244 -0.31 13.66 28.83
C THR A 244 0.18 13.34 30.25
N PRO A 245 1.22 12.50 30.43
CA PRO A 245 1.97 12.48 31.67
C PRO A 245 2.52 13.90 31.88
N ALA A 246 2.07 14.56 32.96
CA ALA A 246 2.39 15.93 33.38
C ALA A 246 3.42 16.66 32.48
N TYR A 247 2.96 17.18 31.34
CA TYR A 247 3.74 18.11 30.56
C TYR A 247 3.65 19.45 31.30
N ILE A 248 4.72 19.83 32.00
CA ILE A 248 4.84 21.15 32.61
C ILE A 248 5.34 22.11 31.52
N PRO A 249 4.49 22.97 30.93
CA PRO A 249 5.00 23.97 30.00
C PRO A 249 5.88 24.97 30.75
N PRO A 250 6.98 25.47 30.15
CA PRO A 250 7.68 26.61 30.70
C PRO A 250 6.73 27.82 30.66
N SER A 251 6.48 28.39 31.82
CA SER A 251 5.62 29.54 32.05
C SER A 251 5.94 30.71 31.09
N ARG A 252 5.11 30.90 30.06
CA ARG A 252 4.93 32.20 29.41
C ARG A 252 3.45 32.48 29.20
N ARG A 253 2.97 33.50 29.91
CA ARG A 253 1.65 34.11 29.74
C ARG A 253 1.54 34.68 28.33
N ASN A 254 0.62 34.16 27.53
CA ASN A 254 -0.15 34.96 26.59
C ASN A 254 -1.60 34.55 26.75
N THR A 255 -2.41 35.47 27.28
CA THR A 255 -3.86 35.33 27.39
C THR A 255 -4.46 35.44 26.00
N TYR A 256 -4.90 34.31 25.44
CA TYR A 256 -5.72 34.28 24.23
C TYR A 256 -7.19 34.21 24.66
N THR A 257 -7.94 35.29 24.42
CA THR A 257 -9.40 35.33 24.59
C THR A 257 -10.05 34.58 23.43
N GLY A 258 -10.87 33.59 23.76
CA GLY A 258 -11.51 32.70 22.80
C GLY A 258 -12.51 33.42 21.90
N ASP A 259 -12.27 33.30 20.60
CA ASP A 259 -13.32 33.32 19.59
C ASP A 259 -13.34 31.94 18.92
N VAL A 260 -14.52 31.34 18.85
CA VAL A 260 -14.77 30.08 18.14
C VAL A 260 -14.60 30.37 16.64
N CYS A 261 -13.39 30.16 16.13
CA CYS A 261 -13.09 30.41 14.73
C CYS A 261 -13.75 29.36 13.82
N ASP A 262 -14.54 29.83 12.85
CA ASP A 262 -15.14 29.05 11.75
C ASP A 262 -14.09 28.15 11.07
N PRO A 263 -14.24 26.81 11.07
CA PRO A 263 -13.33 25.85 10.44
C PRO A 263 -13.00 26.11 8.97
N ARG A 264 -13.82 26.89 8.25
CA ARG A 264 -13.60 27.21 6.82
C ARG A 264 -12.52 28.27 6.60
N SER A 265 -12.15 29.04 7.63
CA SER A 265 -11.06 30.03 7.56
C SER A 265 -9.64 29.43 7.67
N TRP A 266 -9.53 28.10 7.79
CA TRP A 266 -8.32 27.37 8.18
C TRP A 266 -7.60 26.69 7.01
N LEU A 267 -8.09 26.88 5.79
CA LEU A 267 -7.41 26.39 4.60
C LEU A 267 -6.40 27.43 4.11
N PRO A 268 -5.17 27.03 3.74
CA PRO A 268 -4.26 27.91 3.03
C PRO A 268 -4.98 28.49 1.80
N ARG A 269 -4.90 29.81 1.58
CA ARG A 269 -5.52 30.47 0.41
C ARG A 269 -4.98 29.96 -0.92
N THR A 270 -3.85 29.25 -0.91
CA THR A 270 -3.25 28.66 -2.10
C THR A 270 -3.41 27.14 -2.05
N ASN A 271 -4.12 26.61 -3.05
CA ASN A 271 -4.29 25.18 -3.30
C ASN A 271 -2.99 24.49 -3.76
N THR A 272 -1.82 25.06 -3.40
CA THR A 272 -0.51 24.53 -3.81
C THR A 272 -0.32 23.22 -3.06
N PRO A 273 -0.25 22.07 -3.75
CA PRO A 273 -0.03 20.80 -3.09
C PRO A 273 1.28 20.88 -2.33
N LEU A 274 1.29 20.54 -1.04
CA LEU A 274 2.50 20.50 -0.20
C LEU A 274 3.62 19.64 -0.80
N ARG A 275 3.27 18.75 -1.73
CA ARG A 275 4.19 18.02 -2.62
C ARG A 275 5.20 18.91 -3.35
N LYS A 276 4.84 20.17 -3.62
CA LYS A 276 5.73 21.17 -4.24
C LYS A 276 6.61 21.92 -3.23
N LEU A 277 6.28 21.83 -1.94
CA LEU A 277 6.91 22.60 -0.88
C LEU A 277 7.89 21.77 -0.05
N TYR A 278 7.62 20.47 0.15
CA TYR A 278 8.47 19.57 0.93
C TYR A 278 8.61 18.20 0.25
N ASP A 279 9.85 17.71 0.18
CA ASP A 279 10.07 16.28 -0.03
C ASP A 279 9.61 15.49 1.21
N GLY A 280 9.35 14.19 1.06
CA GLY A 280 8.83 13.40 2.17
C GLY A 280 9.81 13.24 3.33
N VAL A 281 11.12 13.44 3.11
CA VAL A 281 12.14 13.42 4.18
C VAL A 281 12.01 14.67 5.05
N SER A 282 11.87 15.84 4.43
CA SER A 282 11.63 17.11 5.11
C SER A 282 10.32 17.06 5.88
N LEU A 283 9.27 16.50 5.27
CA LEU A 283 7.99 16.33 5.94
C LEU A 283 8.10 15.35 7.13
N TRP A 284 8.77 14.21 6.96
CA TRP A 284 8.99 13.25 8.06
C TRP A 284 9.72 13.88 9.24
N ASN A 285 10.78 14.66 8.97
CA ASN A 285 11.52 15.37 10.01
C ASN A 285 10.64 16.33 10.82
N MET A 286 9.57 16.88 10.24
CA MET A 286 8.62 17.70 11.00
C MET A 286 7.84 16.89 12.04
N PHE A 287 7.64 15.59 11.81
CA PHE A 287 6.90 14.71 12.72
C PHE A 287 7.81 14.02 13.74
N THR A 288 9.10 13.88 13.48
CA THR A 288 10.03 13.16 14.36
C THR A 288 10.98 14.03 15.15
N ARG A 289 11.33 15.23 14.65
CA ARG A 289 12.24 16.14 15.35
C ARG A 289 11.46 17.06 16.26
N SER A 290 11.75 16.99 17.56
CA SER A 290 11.22 17.96 18.49
C SER A 290 11.71 19.36 18.11
N PRO A 291 10.83 20.37 18.17
CA PRO A 291 11.18 21.78 18.18
C PRO A 291 12.33 22.18 19.10
N MET A 292 12.63 21.35 20.12
CA MET A 292 13.66 21.56 21.14
C MET A 292 14.89 20.65 20.97
N GLY A 293 15.03 19.92 19.86
CA GLY A 293 16.20 19.07 19.57
C GLY A 293 16.20 17.69 20.22
N LEU A 294 15.05 17.23 20.73
CA LEU A 294 14.83 15.85 21.16
C LEU A 294 14.28 15.03 19.99
N ASP A 295 15.08 14.14 19.41
CA ASP A 295 14.62 13.26 18.35
C ASP A 295 13.78 12.11 18.91
N LEU A 296 12.61 11.86 18.32
CA LEU A 296 11.82 10.67 18.64
C LEU A 296 12.51 9.43 18.04
N PRO A 297 12.48 8.27 18.73
CA PRO A 297 13.02 7.03 18.19
C PRO A 297 12.28 6.63 16.90
N ASP A 298 13.02 6.15 15.91
CA ASP A 298 12.51 5.76 14.59
C ASP A 298 11.67 4.46 14.57
N GLY A 299 11.20 3.98 15.73
CA GLY A 299 10.33 2.80 15.81
C GLY A 299 10.70 1.77 16.87
N THR A 300 11.60 2.09 17.81
CA THR A 300 11.76 1.27 19.02
C THR A 300 10.57 1.53 19.94
N GLU A 301 9.75 0.51 20.18
CA GLU A 301 8.67 0.56 21.17
C GLU A 301 9.23 1.04 22.50
N ILE A 302 8.76 2.20 22.96
CA ILE A 302 9.07 2.71 24.29
C ILE A 302 8.35 1.77 25.26
N SER A 303 9.08 0.82 25.82
CA SER A 303 8.59 -0.01 26.90
C SER A 303 8.34 0.90 28.10
N ILE A 304 7.09 1.24 28.35
CA ILE A 304 6.69 1.96 29.56
C ILE A 304 6.93 0.98 30.72
N PRO A 305 7.81 1.28 31.69
CA PRO A 305 8.00 0.40 32.84
C PRO A 305 6.65 0.24 33.54
N ALA A 306 6.22 -1.02 33.70
CA ALA A 306 5.00 -1.34 34.42
C ALA A 306 5.05 -0.66 35.79
N SER A 307 4.04 0.16 36.09
CA SER A 307 3.93 0.83 37.38
C SER A 307 3.95 -0.24 38.46
N SER A 308 5.02 -0.27 39.26
CA SER A 308 5.08 -1.09 40.46
C SER A 308 4.05 -0.51 41.43
N SER A 309 2.93 -1.21 41.59
CA SER A 309 1.96 -0.93 42.63
C SER A 309 2.58 -1.30 43.98
N SER A 310 3.01 -0.29 44.73
CA SER A 310 3.29 -0.36 46.16
C SER A 310 2.04 -0.03 46.96
#